data_AF-A0A640KNW0-F1
#
_entry.id   AF-A0A640KNW0-F1
#
_cell.length_a   1.000
_cell.length_b   1.000
_cell.length_c   1.000
_cell.angle_alpha   90.00
_cell.angle_beta   90.00
_cell.angle_gamma   90.00
#
_symmetry.space_group_name_H-M   'P 1'
#
loop_
_entity.id
_entity.type
_entity.pdbx_description
1 polymer ?
#
loop_
_entity_poly.entity_id
_entity_poly.type
_entity_poly.pdbx_seq_one_letter_code
_entity_poly.pdbx_strand_id
1 'polypeptide(L)'
;MGRETAFDDVCAKEANVWSICLENNLGGKDIHKKCSVEQQTFDTCVATWRTNVGNAIQVKGENEGDPPFQCASMSCHIGECLRKYNYDFDRCQPHTQFFKYCVKSFYGKDYIS
;
A
#
# COMPACT_ATOMS: atom_id res chain seq x y z
N MET A 1 -12.62 -20.49 -16.80
CA MET A 1 -11.17 -20.20 -16.78
C MET A 1 -10.96 -18.89 -17.51
N GLY A 2 -10.53 -17.78 -16.93
CA GLY A 2 -10.35 -17.32 -15.57
C GLY A 2 -10.25 -15.81 -15.75
N ARG A 3 -11.17 -15.03 -15.17
CA ARG A 3 -11.21 -13.56 -15.30
C ARG A 3 -10.41 -12.92 -14.15
N GLU A 4 -9.43 -13.65 -13.66
CA GLU A 4 -8.48 -13.30 -12.61
C GLU A 4 -7.21 -12.79 -13.29
N THR A 5 -6.53 -11.80 -12.70
CA THR A 5 -5.14 -11.38 -12.99
C THR A 5 -4.84 -10.28 -14.02
N ALA A 6 -5.76 -9.39 -14.40
CA ALA A 6 -5.39 -8.31 -15.34
C ALA A 6 -4.53 -7.17 -14.73
N PHE A 7 -4.49 -7.03 -13.39
CA PHE A 7 -3.84 -5.87 -12.75
C PHE A 7 -3.03 -6.22 -11.49
N ASP A 8 -2.78 -7.50 -11.22
CA ASP A 8 -2.11 -7.95 -9.98
C ASP A 8 -0.62 -7.59 -9.98
N ASP A 9 -0.05 -7.30 -11.15
CA ASP A 9 1.34 -6.92 -11.37
C ASP A 9 1.55 -5.39 -11.35
N VAL A 10 0.48 -4.59 -11.44
CA VAL A 10 0.57 -3.12 -11.53
C VAL A 10 1.25 -2.55 -10.30
N CYS A 11 2.46 -2.01 -10.49
CA CYS A 11 3.29 -1.44 -9.43
C CYS A 11 3.54 -2.40 -8.25
N ALA A 12 3.40 -3.72 -8.46
CA ALA A 12 3.51 -4.72 -7.41
C ALA A 12 4.94 -4.77 -6.84
N LYS A 13 5.96 -4.59 -7.70
CA LYS A 13 7.35 -4.54 -7.28
C LYS A 13 7.63 -3.34 -6.37
N GLU A 14 7.16 -2.16 -6.77
CA GLU A 14 7.35 -0.92 -6.02
C GLU A 14 6.60 -0.96 -4.69
N ALA A 15 5.36 -1.46 -4.69
CA ALA A 15 4.59 -1.68 -3.47
C ALA A 15 5.29 -2.69 -2.53
N ASN A 16 5.85 -3.77 -3.06
CA ASN A 16 6.59 -4.74 -2.27
C ASN A 16 7.88 -4.17 -1.67
N VAL A 17 8.67 -3.42 -2.44
CA VAL A 17 9.88 -2.74 -1.95
C VAL A 17 9.52 -1.77 -0.82
N TRP A 18 8.44 -1.02 -0.99
CA TRP A 18 7.94 -0.14 0.07
C TRP A 18 7.47 -0.92 1.30
N SER A 19 6.72 -2.01 1.11
CA SER A 19 6.29 -2.92 2.17
C SER A 19 7.49 -3.41 3.00
N ILE A 20 8.56 -3.88 2.37
CA ILE A 20 9.78 -4.35 3.04
C ILE A 20 10.42 -3.22 3.88
N CYS A 21 10.45 -1.98 3.37
CA CYS A 21 10.97 -0.86 4.15
C CYS A 21 10.13 -0.62 5.42
N LEU A 22 8.81 -0.65 5.30
CA LEU A 22 7.88 -0.46 6.41
C LEU A 22 8.07 -1.55 7.47
N GLU A 23 8.20 -2.81 7.05
CA GLU A 23 8.45 -3.96 7.93
C GLU A 23 9.74 -3.78 8.73
N ASN A 24 10.84 -3.43 8.05
CA ASN A 24 12.14 -3.19 8.68
C ASN A 24 12.13 -2.02 9.69
N ASN A 25 11.14 -1.14 9.61
CA ASN A 25 11.00 0.05 10.46
C ASN A 25 9.70 0.04 11.29
N LEU A 26 9.15 -1.14 11.60
CA LEU A 26 7.96 -1.31 12.44
C LEU A 26 8.03 -0.48 13.72
N GLY A 27 6.97 0.31 13.97
CA GLY A 27 6.88 1.23 15.12
C GLY A 27 8.03 2.24 15.28
N GLY A 28 8.76 2.55 14.21
CA GLY A 28 9.81 3.57 14.21
C GLY A 28 9.24 4.99 14.14
N LYS A 29 9.79 5.91 14.95
CA LYS A 29 9.33 7.32 15.01
C LYS A 29 9.50 8.09 13.68
N ASP A 30 10.48 7.70 12.86
CA ASP A 30 10.83 8.39 11.62
C ASP A 30 10.50 7.57 10.36
N ILE A 31 9.54 6.63 10.45
CA ILE A 31 9.22 5.71 9.34
C ILE A 31 8.86 6.45 8.03
N HIS A 32 8.15 7.58 8.12
CA HIS A 32 7.86 8.44 6.97
C HIS A 32 9.12 8.92 6.25
N LYS A 33 10.14 9.31 7.00
CA LYS A 33 11.41 9.79 6.42
C LYS A 33 12.26 8.63 5.91
N LYS A 34 12.24 7.49 6.61
CA LYS A 34 13.07 6.33 6.25
C LYS A 34 12.58 5.63 4.99
N CYS A 35 11.26 5.57 4.79
CA CYS A 35 10.65 4.88 3.66
C CYS A 35 10.11 5.83 2.58
N SER A 36 10.53 7.10 2.58
CA SER A 36 10.03 8.10 1.63
C SER A 36 10.48 7.82 0.20
N VAL A 37 11.66 7.22 0.01
CA VAL A 37 12.22 6.92 -1.32
C VAL A 37 11.40 5.81 -1.99
N GLU A 38 11.09 4.77 -1.24
CA GLU A 38 10.28 3.64 -1.70
C GLU A 38 8.84 4.07 -1.95
N GLN A 39 8.27 4.90 -1.07
CA GLN A 39 6.96 5.51 -1.29
C GLN A 39 6.94 6.35 -2.57
N GLN A 40 7.94 7.22 -2.78
CA GLN A 40 8.02 8.05 -4.00
C GLN A 40 8.17 7.21 -5.28
N THR A 41 8.89 6.10 -5.19
CA THR A 41 9.04 5.14 -6.31
C THR A 41 7.68 4.51 -6.65
N PHE A 42 6.93 4.09 -5.63
CA PHE A 42 5.55 3.62 -5.78
C PHE A 42 4.64 4.69 -6.39
N ASP A 43 4.68 5.92 -5.88
CA ASP A 43 3.89 7.05 -6.38
C ASP A 43 4.16 7.32 -7.87
N THR A 44 5.43 7.27 -8.26
CA THR A 44 5.84 7.46 -9.66
C THR A 44 5.29 6.37 -10.57
N CYS A 45 5.33 5.11 -10.11
CA CYS A 45 4.74 4.00 -10.86
C CYS A 45 3.23 4.18 -11.01
N VAL A 46 2.51 4.46 -9.92
CA VAL A 46 1.05 4.65 -9.95
C VAL A 46 0.68 5.82 -10.85
N ALA A 47 1.35 6.97 -10.72
CA ALA A 47 1.09 8.14 -11.56
C ALA A 47 1.29 7.84 -13.06
N THR A 48 2.36 7.11 -13.39
CA THR A 48 2.64 6.68 -14.77
C THR A 48 1.55 5.74 -15.28
N TRP A 49 1.17 4.74 -14.50
CA TRP A 49 0.13 3.79 -14.88
C TRP A 49 -1.24 4.47 -15.03
N ARG A 50 -1.59 5.37 -14.11
CA ARG A 50 -2.84 6.16 -14.16
C ARG A 50 -2.95 7.03 -15.40
N THR A 51 -1.85 7.65 -15.81
CA THR A 51 -1.83 8.53 -16.98
C THR A 51 -2.02 7.75 -18.29
N ASN A 52 -1.48 6.53 -18.37
CA ASN A 52 -1.47 5.75 -19.61
C ASN A 52 -2.66 4.79 -19.77
N VAL A 53 -3.09 4.15 -18.67
CA VAL A 53 -4.04 3.03 -18.69
C VAL A 53 -5.11 3.19 -17.62
N GLY A 54 -4.69 3.55 -16.41
CA GLY A 54 -5.49 3.39 -15.20
C GLY A 54 -6.44 4.54 -14.85
N ASN A 55 -6.63 5.57 -15.67
CA ASN A 55 -7.32 6.80 -15.25
C ASN A 55 -8.70 6.55 -14.61
N ALA A 56 -9.49 5.60 -15.15
CA ALA A 56 -10.80 5.21 -14.63
C ALA A 56 -10.84 3.78 -14.03
N ILE A 57 -9.69 3.08 -13.93
CA ILE A 57 -9.64 1.67 -13.52
C ILE A 57 -9.45 1.58 -12.01
N GLN A 58 -10.33 0.86 -11.32
CA GLN A 58 -10.09 0.48 -9.92
C GLN A 58 -9.40 -0.88 -9.88
N VAL A 59 -8.22 -0.96 -9.27
CA VAL A 59 -7.58 -2.23 -8.94
C VAL A 59 -8.12 -2.64 -7.57
N LYS A 60 -8.74 -3.82 -7.47
CA LYS A 60 -9.37 -4.36 -6.25
C LYS A 60 -8.74 -5.72 -5.91
N GLY A 61 -8.96 -6.20 -4.69
CA GLY A 61 -8.62 -7.57 -4.32
C GLY A 61 -9.58 -8.61 -4.90
N GLU A 62 -9.35 -9.87 -4.54
CA GLU A 62 -10.14 -11.02 -5.01
C GLU A 62 -11.63 -10.89 -4.64
N ASN A 63 -11.93 -10.46 -3.41
CA ASN A 63 -13.29 -10.29 -2.92
C ASN A 63 -13.68 -8.81 -2.74
N GLU A 64 -14.99 -8.55 -2.66
CA GLU A 64 -15.49 -7.23 -2.31
C GLU A 64 -15.06 -6.86 -0.89
N GLY A 65 -14.43 -5.69 -0.76
CA GLY A 65 -13.85 -5.23 0.51
C GLY A 65 -12.38 -5.58 0.70
N ASP A 66 -11.81 -6.48 -0.13
CA ASP A 66 -10.39 -6.80 -0.07
C ASP A 66 -9.54 -5.66 -0.66
N PRO A 67 -8.40 -5.35 -0.04
CA PRO A 67 -7.45 -4.42 -0.62
C PRO A 67 -6.85 -5.00 -1.91
N PRO A 68 -6.29 -4.15 -2.79
CA PRO A 68 -5.45 -4.62 -3.90
C PRO A 68 -4.35 -5.54 -3.38
N PHE A 69 -4.02 -6.60 -4.13
CA PHE A 69 -2.98 -7.56 -3.74
C PHE A 69 -1.64 -6.90 -3.40
N GLN A 70 -1.31 -5.82 -4.10
CA GLN A 70 -0.10 -5.01 -3.88
C GLN A 70 -0.02 -4.40 -2.48
N CYS A 71 -1.17 -4.13 -1.86
CA CYS A 71 -1.28 -3.50 -0.55
C CYS A 71 -1.57 -4.48 0.58
N ALA A 72 -1.92 -5.74 0.26
CA ALA A 72 -2.35 -6.73 1.24
C ALA A 72 -1.28 -6.98 2.32
N SER A 73 0.00 -7.08 1.93
CA SER A 73 1.11 -7.28 2.87
C SER A 73 1.23 -6.16 3.91
N MET A 74 0.96 -4.92 3.52
CA MET A 74 1.04 -3.77 4.43
C MET A 74 0.00 -3.83 5.55
N SER A 75 -1.13 -4.51 5.34
CA SER A 75 -2.13 -4.71 6.39
C SER A 75 -1.59 -5.57 7.54
N CYS A 76 -0.70 -6.54 7.24
CA CYS A 76 -0.07 -7.40 8.25
C CYS A 76 0.82 -6.60 9.21
N HIS A 77 1.51 -5.57 8.71
CA HIS A 77 2.39 -4.72 9.52
C HIS A 77 1.65 -4.02 10.66
N ILE A 78 0.37 -3.69 10.47
CA ILE A 78 -0.44 -3.05 11.52
C ILE A 78 -0.56 -4.01 12.71
N GLY A 79 -0.96 -5.25 12.46
CA GLY A 79 -1.12 -6.27 13.50
C GLY A 79 0.21 -6.68 14.13
N GLU A 80 1.30 -6.74 13.35
CA GLU A 80 2.64 -7.00 13.86
C GLU A 80 3.16 -5.87 14.75
N CYS A 81 2.99 -4.62 14.33
CA CYS A 81 3.36 -3.46 15.11
C CYS A 81 2.63 -3.46 16.47
N LEU A 82 1.30 -3.64 16.45
CA LEU A 82 0.49 -3.64 17.67
C LEU A 82 0.92 -4.77 18.62
N ARG A 83 1.13 -5.99 18.11
CA ARG A 83 1.62 -7.11 18.94
C ARG A 83 3.00 -6.83 19.54
N LYS A 84 3.90 -6.19 18.77
CA LYS A 84 5.28 -5.89 19.21
C LYS A 84 5.36 -4.75 20.22
N TYR A 85 4.45 -3.78 20.15
CA TYR A 85 4.47 -2.56 20.95
C TYR A 85 3.29 -2.45 21.92
N ASN A 86 2.81 -3.58 22.47
CA ASN A 86 1.77 -3.61 23.50
C ASN A 86 0.48 -2.86 23.13
N TYR A 87 0.03 -3.01 21.88
CA TYR A 87 -1.16 -2.36 21.33
C TYR A 87 -1.11 -0.82 21.40
N ASP A 88 0.09 -0.23 21.33
CA ASP A 88 0.29 1.22 21.18
C ASP A 88 -0.17 1.68 19.78
N PHE A 89 -1.42 2.13 19.70
CA PHE A 89 -2.05 2.60 18.46
C PHE A 89 -1.39 3.86 17.91
N ASP A 90 -0.91 4.77 18.75
CA ASP A 90 -0.26 6.00 18.32
C ASP A 90 1.06 5.68 17.62
N ARG A 91 1.83 4.76 18.20
CA ARG A 91 3.09 4.28 17.60
C ARG A 91 2.88 3.52 16.29
N CYS A 92 1.77 2.79 16.16
CA CYS A 92 1.48 1.98 14.98
C CYS A 92 0.62 2.69 13.93
N GLN A 93 0.09 3.88 14.23
CA GLN A 93 -0.71 4.71 13.33
C GLN A 93 -0.11 4.87 11.93
N PRO A 94 1.22 5.10 11.75
CA PRO A 94 1.78 5.26 10.42
C PRO A 94 1.52 4.07 9.50
N HIS A 95 1.57 2.83 10.02
CA HIS A 95 1.31 1.62 9.22
C HIS A 95 -0.11 1.58 8.67
N THR A 96 -1.10 2.02 9.48
CA THR A 96 -2.48 2.15 9.01
C THR A 96 -2.61 3.24 7.95
N GLN A 97 -1.89 4.35 8.08
CA GLN A 97 -1.91 5.43 7.09
C GLN A 97 -1.29 5.00 5.76
N PHE A 98 -0.16 4.28 5.79
CA PHE A 98 0.49 3.77 4.58
C PHE A 98 -0.35 2.72 3.86
N PHE A 99 -0.93 1.77 4.60
CA PHE A 99 -1.86 0.79 4.03
C PHE A 99 -3.03 1.50 3.33
N LYS A 100 -3.69 2.44 4.01
CA LYS A 100 -4.78 3.23 3.41
C LYS A 100 -4.29 3.93 2.14
N TYR A 101 -3.16 4.63 2.21
CA TYR A 101 -2.58 5.34 1.08
C TYR A 101 -2.32 4.43 -0.13
N CYS A 102 -1.75 3.25 0.09
CA CYS A 102 -1.54 2.24 -0.95
C CYS A 102 -2.88 1.89 -1.63
N VAL A 103 -3.90 1.53 -0.84
CA VAL A 103 -5.24 1.17 -1.35
C VAL A 103 -5.84 2.33 -2.14
N LYS A 104 -5.80 3.56 -1.60
CA LYS A 104 -6.35 4.76 -2.24
C LYS A 104 -5.73 5.02 -3.61
N SER A 105 -4.42 4.80 -3.73
CA SER A 105 -3.66 5.00 -4.97
C SER A 105 -4.17 4.11 -6.12
N PHE A 106 -4.71 2.94 -5.77
CA PHE A 106 -5.28 1.96 -6.69
C PHE A 106 -6.79 2.12 -6.96
N TYR A 107 -7.50 3.00 -6.25
CA TYR A 107 -8.92 3.28 -6.48
C TYR A 107 -9.22 4.50 -7.38
N GLY A 108 -8.21 5.32 -7.70
CA GLY A 108 -8.30 6.37 -8.72
C GLY A 108 -8.77 7.73 -8.18
N LYS A 109 -9.14 8.64 -9.11
CA LYS A 109 -9.39 10.06 -8.82
C LYS A 109 -10.50 10.33 -7.80
N ASP A 110 -11.48 9.43 -7.69
CA ASP A 110 -12.60 9.62 -6.76
C ASP A 110 -12.24 9.35 -5.30
N TYR A 111 -11.05 8.79 -5.02
CA TYR A 111 -10.67 8.39 -3.66
C TYR A 111 -9.48 9.17 -3.07
N ILE A 112 -8.70 9.86 -3.91
CA ILE A 112 -7.62 10.77 -3.51
C ILE A 112 -8.19 12.20 -3.45
N SER A 113 -8.98 12.49 -2.42
CA SER A 113 -9.34 13.84 -1.98
C SER A 113 -8.86 14.08 -0.56
#